data_AF-A0A1S4CDM3-F1
#
_entry.id   AF-A0A1S4CDM3-F1
#
_cell.length_a   1.000
_cell.length_b   1.000
_cell.length_c   1.000
_cell.angle_alpha   90.00
_cell.angle_beta   90.00
_cell.angle_gamma   90.00
#
_symmetry.space_group_name_H-M   'P 1'
#
loop_
_entity.id
_entity.type
_entity.pdbx_description
1 polymer ?
#
loop_
_entity_poly.entity_id
_entity_poly.type
_entity_poly.pdbx_seq_one_letter_code
_entity_poly.pdbx_strand_id
1 'polypeptide(L)'
;MELAELKELKQQLQDLLDKGFISRLQGATHFSRIDLHSGYHQLRIKDEDISKTTFRTRCGHYKFLVMLFGLTNAPAAFMDLMNMVFKSFLDRFVIVFIDDILIYSSSYGEHEDHLRTVLQTLREYQLYAKFLKCEFWLDSVAF
;
A
#
# COMPACT_ATOMS: atom_id res chain seq x y z
N MET A 1 -4.03 20.33 3.36
CA MET A 1 -2.94 19.33 3.39
C MET A 1 -3.33 18.11 2.57
N GLU A 2 -4.57 17.60 2.68
CA GLU A 2 -5.10 16.51 1.81
C GLU A 2 -5.04 16.79 0.29
N LEU A 3 -5.24 18.04 -0.16
CA LEU A 3 -5.36 18.33 -1.60
C LEU A 3 -4.03 18.22 -2.36
N ALA A 4 -2.90 18.42 -1.69
CA ALA A 4 -1.56 18.36 -2.29
C ALA A 4 -1.10 16.92 -2.42
N GLU A 5 -1.26 16.12 -1.35
CA GLU A 5 -1.01 14.68 -1.37
C GLU A 5 -1.92 13.98 -2.39
N LEU A 6 -3.21 14.33 -2.46
CA LEU A 6 -4.12 13.75 -3.45
C LEU A 6 -3.77 14.13 -4.89
N LYS A 7 -3.23 15.34 -5.12
CA LYS A 7 -2.76 15.76 -6.45
C LYS A 7 -1.48 15.04 -6.86
N GLU A 8 -0.53 14.93 -5.94
CA GLU A 8 0.72 14.24 -6.17
C GLU A 8 0.50 12.73 -6.33
N LEU A 9 -0.45 12.18 -5.59
CA LEU A 9 -0.91 10.81 -5.74
C LEU A 9 -1.58 10.57 -7.09
N LYS A 10 -2.49 11.46 -7.50
CA LYS A 10 -3.10 11.40 -8.85
C LYS A 10 -2.06 11.54 -9.95
N GLN A 11 -1.04 12.38 -9.75
CA GLN A 11 0.03 12.56 -10.72
C GLN A 11 0.94 11.33 -10.78
N GLN A 12 1.25 10.69 -9.65
CA GLN A 12 1.98 9.42 -9.60
C GLN A 12 1.17 8.27 -10.20
N LEU A 13 -0.14 8.24 -9.96
CA LEU A 13 -1.06 7.28 -10.57
C LEU A 13 -1.08 7.48 -12.10
N GLN A 14 -1.18 8.73 -12.56
CA GLN A 14 -1.19 9.09 -13.97
C GLN A 14 0.14 8.76 -14.65
N ASP A 15 1.27 9.04 -14.00
CA ASP A 15 2.60 8.67 -14.49
C ASP A 15 2.80 7.14 -14.54
N LEU A 16 2.23 6.39 -13.59
CA LEU A 16 2.23 4.93 -13.60
C LEU A 16 1.32 4.36 -14.69
N LEU A 17 0.16 4.99 -14.93
CA LEU A 17 -0.75 4.66 -16.04
C LEU A 17 -0.10 4.95 -17.40
N ASP A 18 0.60 6.08 -17.54
CA ASP A 18 1.28 6.52 -18.77
C ASP A 18 2.58 5.76 -19.07
N LYS A 19 3.23 5.17 -18.04
CA LYS A 19 4.39 4.26 -18.20
C LYS A 19 4.05 2.88 -18.75
N GLY A 20 2.79 2.65 -19.16
CA GLY A 20 2.39 1.46 -19.93
C GLY A 20 1.84 0.30 -19.09
N PHE A 21 1.52 0.51 -17.80
CA PHE A 21 0.86 -0.50 -16.97
C PHE A 21 -0.45 -1.02 -17.56
N ILE A 22 -1.21 -0.15 -18.24
CA ILE A 22 -2.47 -0.53 -18.91
C ILE A 22 -2.23 -1.65 -19.93
N SER A 23 -1.12 -1.63 -20.66
CA SER A 23 -0.82 -2.68 -21.66
C SER A 23 -0.59 -4.05 -21.04
N ARG A 24 -0.21 -4.11 -19.75
CA ARG A 24 0.00 -5.35 -19.00
C ARG A 24 -1.27 -5.87 -18.35
N LEU A 25 -2.18 -4.95 -18.00
CA LEU A 25 -3.51 -5.30 -17.51
C LEU A 25 -4.43 -5.81 -18.64
N GLN A 26 -4.12 -5.52 -19.91
CA GLN A 26 -4.91 -5.98 -21.07
C GLN A 26 -5.05 -7.51 -21.19
N GLY A 27 -4.17 -8.29 -20.55
CA GLY A 27 -4.27 -9.76 -20.49
C GLY A 27 -4.79 -10.31 -19.17
N ALA A 28 -5.04 -9.45 -18.18
CA ALA A 28 -5.55 -9.86 -16.88
C ALA A 28 -7.08 -9.89 -16.89
N THR A 29 -7.65 -10.96 -16.36
CA THR A 29 -9.10 -11.19 -16.30
C THR A 29 -9.60 -11.31 -14.87
N HIS A 30 -8.69 -11.57 -13.93
CA HIS A 30 -9.00 -11.73 -12.51
C HIS A 30 -8.21 -10.73 -11.70
N PHE A 31 -8.90 -10.01 -10.83
CA PHE A 31 -8.34 -8.97 -10.00
C PHE A 31 -8.74 -9.13 -8.54
N SER A 32 -7.86 -8.73 -7.63
CA SER A 32 -8.18 -8.60 -6.21
C SER A 32 -7.50 -7.36 -5.66
N ARG A 33 -8.20 -6.60 -4.81
CA ARG A 33 -7.71 -5.41 -4.14
C ARG A 33 -7.68 -5.65 -2.64
N ILE A 34 -6.52 -5.40 -2.03
CA ILE A 34 -6.32 -5.51 -0.58
C ILE A 34 -6.02 -4.11 -0.05
N ASP A 35 -6.90 -3.60 0.82
CA ASP A 35 -6.72 -2.33 1.55
C ASP A 35 -6.01 -2.62 2.89
N LEU A 36 -4.86 -2.00 3.11
CA LEU A 36 -4.10 -2.11 4.35
C LEU A 36 -4.75 -1.31 5.48
N HIS A 37 -4.88 -1.92 6.66
CA HIS A 37 -5.50 -1.30 7.82
C HIS A 37 -4.61 -0.21 8.40
N SER A 38 -5.06 1.04 8.40
CA SER A 38 -4.31 2.14 9.01
C SER A 38 -2.87 2.23 8.49
N GLY A 39 -2.68 2.09 7.18
CA GLY A 39 -1.44 2.32 6.41
C GLY A 39 -0.18 2.62 7.22
N TYR A 40 0.07 3.92 7.40
CA TYR A 40 1.26 4.44 8.08
C TYR A 40 1.39 4.01 9.54
N HIS A 41 0.30 3.80 10.26
CA HIS A 41 0.35 3.41 11.68
C HIS A 41 0.95 2.02 11.90
N GLN A 42 1.11 1.22 10.84
CA GLN A 42 1.79 -0.08 10.89
C GLN A 42 3.31 0.06 10.88
N LEU A 43 3.85 1.22 10.46
CA LEU A 43 5.29 1.46 10.37
C LEU A 43 5.81 2.09 11.67
N ARG A 44 6.82 1.46 12.28
CA ARG A 44 7.48 1.98 13.48
C ARG A 44 8.45 3.11 13.12
N ILE A 45 8.42 4.20 13.90
CA ILE A 45 9.39 5.29 13.77
C ILE A 45 10.71 4.84 14.38
N LYS A 46 11.82 5.16 13.70
CA LYS A 46 13.17 4.92 14.24
C LYS A 46 13.34 5.63 15.58
N ASP A 47 13.99 4.98 16.54
CA ASP A 47 14.08 5.50 17.91
C ASP A 47 14.71 6.92 17.97
N GLU A 48 15.64 7.22 17.06
CA GLU A 48 16.27 8.55 16.90
C GLU A 48 15.28 9.66 16.47
N ASP A 49 14.23 9.31 15.74
CA ASP A 49 13.24 10.24 15.19
C ASP A 49 11.99 10.40 16.08
N ILE A 50 11.78 9.52 17.06
CA ILE A 50 10.60 9.56 17.97
C ILE A 50 10.50 10.90 18.70
N SER A 51 11.63 11.52 19.05
CA SER A 51 11.62 12.83 19.72
C SER A 51 10.99 13.94 18.86
N LYS A 52 11.08 13.84 17.53
CA LYS A 52 10.54 14.81 16.56
C LYS A 52 9.01 14.75 16.47
N THR A 53 8.40 13.64 16.89
CA THR A 53 6.93 13.47 16.89
C THR A 53 6.27 13.87 18.22
N THR A 54 7.00 14.58 19.07
CA THR A 54 6.46 15.01 20.37
C THR A 54 5.33 16.03 20.17
N PHE A 55 4.17 15.77 20.77
CA PHE A 55 3.04 16.69 20.83
C PHE A 55 2.63 16.95 22.28
N ARG A 56 1.96 18.08 22.51
CA ARG A 56 1.51 18.51 23.84
C ARG A 56 0.00 18.39 23.95
N THR A 57 -0.45 17.75 25.02
CA THR A 57 -1.84 17.75 25.47
C THR A 57 -1.96 18.58 26.75
N ARG A 58 -3.19 18.79 27.24
CA ARG A 58 -3.42 19.40 28.56
C ARG A 58 -2.79 18.60 29.71
N CYS A 59 -2.58 17.30 29.51
CA CYS A 59 -2.08 16.36 30.51
C CYS A 59 -0.57 16.08 30.38
N GLY A 60 0.14 16.70 29.44
CA GLY A 60 1.59 16.53 29.27
C GLY A 60 2.04 16.33 27.83
N HIS A 61 3.30 15.94 27.68
CA HIS A 61 3.94 15.67 26.39
C HIS A 61 3.88 14.18 26.07
N TYR A 62 3.48 13.87 24.85
CA TYR A 62 3.39 12.52 24.31
C TYR A 62 4.18 12.44 23.02
N LYS A 63 4.61 11.25 22.64
CA LYS A 63 5.37 10.99 21.41
C LYS A 63 4.69 9.86 20.66
N PHE A 64 4.75 9.91 19.34
CA PHE A 64 4.28 8.81 18.53
C PHE A 64 5.42 7.81 18.30
N LEU A 65 5.12 6.52 18.51
CA LEU A 65 6.06 5.41 18.27
C LEU A 65 5.89 4.82 16.86
N VAL A 66 4.72 5.03 16.26
CA VAL A 66 4.40 4.62 14.90
C VAL A 66 4.19 5.85 14.03
N MET A 67 4.39 5.69 12.74
CA MET A 67 4.27 6.75 11.77
C MET A 67 2.83 7.25 11.73
N LEU A 68 2.67 8.57 11.83
CA LEU A 68 1.38 9.25 11.91
C LEU A 68 1.04 9.92 10.59
N PHE A 69 -0.26 10.09 10.33
CA PHE A 69 -0.73 10.88 9.20
C PHE A 69 -0.25 12.33 9.29
N GLY A 70 0.18 12.89 8.16
CA GLY A 70 0.65 14.27 8.05
C GLY A 70 2.15 14.48 8.28
N LEU A 71 2.93 13.42 8.51
CA LEU A 71 4.39 13.51 8.34
C LEU A 71 4.72 13.56 6.85
N THR A 72 5.49 14.56 6.43
CA THR A 72 5.88 14.76 5.02
C THR A 72 6.55 13.53 4.40
N ASN A 73 7.32 12.77 5.20
CA ASN A 73 8.05 11.60 4.72
C ASN A 73 7.25 10.29 4.85
N ALA A 74 6.02 10.32 5.36
CA ALA A 74 5.26 9.09 5.59
C ALA A 74 4.92 8.32 4.31
N PRO A 75 4.45 8.95 3.22
CA PRO A 75 4.18 8.24 1.96
C PRO A 75 5.44 7.59 1.39
N ALA A 76 6.57 8.31 1.38
CA ALA A 76 7.84 7.81 0.85
C ALA A 76 8.37 6.62 1.66
N ALA A 77 8.39 6.73 3.00
CA ALA A 77 8.85 5.64 3.87
C ALA A 77 7.96 4.39 3.74
N PHE A 78 6.66 4.58 3.56
CA PHE A 78 5.73 3.46 3.36
C PHE A 78 5.90 2.81 1.99
N MET A 79 6.04 3.61 0.93
CA MET A 79 6.36 3.10 -0.41
C MET A 79 7.69 2.34 -0.43
N ASP A 80 8.72 2.81 0.28
CA ASP A 80 10.00 2.11 0.38
C ASP A 80 9.85 0.74 1.06
N LEU A 81 9.04 0.65 2.12
CA LEU A 81 8.70 -0.62 2.75
C LEU A 81 7.98 -1.54 1.75
N MET A 82 6.96 -1.05 1.06
CA MET A 82 6.21 -1.84 0.08
C MET A 82 7.09 -2.33 -1.07
N ASN A 83 7.98 -1.47 -1.55
CA ASN A 83 8.97 -1.82 -2.57
C ASN A 83 9.95 -2.89 -2.09
N MET A 84 10.33 -2.89 -0.81
CA MET A 84 11.17 -3.93 -0.22
C MET A 84 10.42 -5.25 -0.09
N VAL A 85 9.21 -5.23 0.47
CA VAL A 85 8.39 -6.41 0.77
C VAL A 85 7.92 -7.11 -0.50
N PHE A 86 7.40 -6.34 -1.46
CA PHE A 86 6.82 -6.88 -2.68
C PHE A 86 7.78 -6.88 -3.87
N LYS A 87 9.07 -6.55 -3.67
CA LYS A 87 10.07 -6.41 -4.75
C LYS A 87 10.04 -7.52 -5.81
N SER A 88 9.86 -8.77 -5.37
CA SER A 88 9.88 -9.96 -6.22
C SER A 88 8.61 -10.15 -7.07
N PHE A 89 7.54 -9.42 -6.73
CA PHE A 89 6.19 -9.55 -7.27
C PHE A 89 5.69 -8.25 -7.94
N LEU A 90 6.27 -7.11 -7.55
CA LEU A 90 6.08 -5.83 -8.19
C LEU A 90 6.36 -5.95 -9.68
N ASP A 91 5.52 -5.26 -10.46
CA ASP A 91 5.59 -5.27 -11.91
C ASP A 91 5.56 -6.70 -12.46
N ARG A 92 4.87 -7.64 -11.82
CA ARG A 92 4.62 -8.99 -12.36
C ARG A 92 3.14 -9.32 -12.28
N PHE A 93 2.62 -9.36 -11.05
CA PHE A 93 1.21 -9.63 -10.75
C PHE A 93 0.68 -8.77 -9.58
N VAL A 94 1.53 -7.90 -9.01
CA VAL A 94 1.18 -6.98 -7.93
C VAL A 94 1.49 -5.55 -8.33
N ILE A 95 0.57 -4.64 -8.03
CA ILE A 95 0.78 -3.18 -8.03
C ILE A 95 0.45 -2.68 -6.63
N VAL A 96 1.30 -1.81 -6.08
CA VAL A 96 1.07 -1.21 -4.76
C VAL A 96 0.93 0.29 -4.90
N PHE A 97 -0.12 0.85 -4.31
CA PHE A 97 -0.44 2.27 -4.27
C PHE A 97 -0.74 2.70 -2.85
N ILE A 98 0.29 3.16 -2.14
CA ILE A 98 0.21 3.45 -0.70
C ILE A 98 -0.44 2.27 0.03
N ASP A 99 -1.70 2.42 0.45
CA ASP A 99 -2.43 1.48 1.28
C ASP A 99 -3.15 0.39 0.46
N ASP A 100 -3.25 0.54 -0.86
CA ASP A 100 -3.93 -0.42 -1.74
C ASP A 100 -2.92 -1.33 -2.44
N ILE A 101 -3.15 -2.63 -2.36
CA ILE A 101 -2.42 -3.65 -3.10
C ILE A 101 -3.38 -4.24 -4.14
N LEU A 102 -3.10 -4.03 -5.41
CA LEU A 102 -3.81 -4.62 -6.52
C LEU A 102 -3.07 -5.86 -7.02
N ILE A 103 -3.78 -6.98 -7.08
CA ILE A 103 -3.31 -8.25 -7.59
C ILE A 103 -4.06 -8.52 -8.89
N TYR A 104 -3.36 -8.90 -9.94
CA TYR A 104 -3.97 -9.17 -11.24
C TYR A 104 -3.39 -10.44 -11.86
N SER A 105 -4.22 -11.20 -12.58
CA SER A 105 -3.82 -12.48 -13.18
C SER A 105 -4.67 -12.82 -14.40
N SER A 106 -4.16 -13.68 -15.28
CA SER A 106 -4.82 -14.08 -16.53
C SER A 106 -5.73 -15.29 -16.37
N SER A 107 -5.49 -16.14 -15.36
CA SER A 107 -6.29 -17.33 -15.08
C SER A 107 -6.67 -17.44 -13.59
N TYR A 108 -7.75 -18.17 -13.32
CA TYR A 108 -8.24 -18.40 -11.97
C TYR A 108 -7.20 -19.10 -11.06
N GLY A 109 -6.55 -20.15 -11.58
CA GLY A 109 -5.57 -20.93 -10.81
C GLY A 109 -4.33 -20.11 -10.45
N GLU A 110 -3.78 -19.36 -11.40
CA GLU A 110 -2.67 -18.43 -11.12
C GLU A 110 -3.07 -17.36 -10.09
N HIS A 111 -4.31 -16.87 -10.17
CA HIS A 111 -4.78 -15.86 -9.23
C HIS A 111 -4.86 -16.40 -7.80
N GLU A 112 -5.26 -17.66 -7.61
CA GLU A 112 -5.27 -18.31 -6.30
C GLU A 112 -3.84 -18.36 -5.70
N ASP A 113 -2.87 -18.77 -6.51
CA ASP A 113 -1.46 -18.86 -6.09
C ASP A 113 -0.86 -17.48 -5.79
N HIS A 114 -1.18 -16.47 -6.59
CA HIS A 114 -0.78 -15.09 -6.36
C HIS A 114 -1.38 -14.53 -5.07
N LEU A 115 -2.68 -14.74 -4.84
CA LEU A 115 -3.36 -14.32 -3.61
C LEU A 115 -2.72 -14.98 -2.38
N ARG A 116 -2.48 -16.29 -2.44
CA ARG A 116 -1.83 -17.04 -1.36
C ARG A 116 -0.44 -16.47 -1.05
N THR A 117 0.35 -16.19 -2.09
CA THR A 117 1.69 -15.61 -1.96
C THR A 117 1.65 -14.23 -1.30
N VAL A 118 0.75 -13.36 -1.75
CA VAL A 118 0.62 -12.00 -1.19
C VAL A 118 0.15 -12.04 0.26
N LEU A 119 -0.88 -12.83 0.58
CA LEU A 119 -1.39 -12.97 1.94
C LEU A 119 -0.33 -13.56 2.89
N GLN A 120 0.47 -14.52 2.41
CA GLN A 120 1.58 -15.07 3.17
C GLN A 120 2.66 -14.02 3.43
N THR A 121 3.02 -13.24 2.40
CA THR A 121 3.98 -12.14 2.53
C THR A 121 3.49 -11.10 3.56
N LEU A 122 2.22 -10.69 3.48
CA LEU A 122 1.62 -9.79 4.47
C LEU A 122 1.72 -10.33 5.89
N ARG A 123 1.48 -11.64 6.08
CA ARG A 123 1.60 -12.31 7.38
C ARG A 123 3.05 -12.31 7.90
N GLU A 124 4.03 -12.60 7.04
CA GLU A 124 5.44 -12.64 7.39
C GLU A 124 5.97 -11.27 7.86
N TYR A 125 5.55 -10.21 7.18
CA TYR A 125 5.91 -8.82 7.52
C TYR A 125 4.97 -8.16 8.53
N GLN A 126 3.99 -8.91 9.06
CA GLN A 126 2.98 -8.42 10.01
C GLN A 126 2.23 -7.16 9.52
N LEU A 127 1.95 -7.13 8.21
CA LEU A 127 1.12 -6.13 7.58
C LEU A 127 -0.34 -6.60 7.58
N TYR A 128 -1.23 -5.79 8.15
CA TYR A 128 -2.62 -6.12 8.36
C TYR A 128 -3.50 -5.42 7.33
N ALA A 129 -4.40 -6.18 6.72
CA ALA A 129 -5.42 -5.68 5.81
C ALA A 129 -6.74 -5.41 6.53
N LYS A 130 -7.49 -4.40 6.08
CA LYS A 130 -8.85 -4.15 6.52
C LYS A 130 -9.80 -5.00 5.67
N PHE A 131 -10.12 -6.19 6.17
CA PHE A 131 -10.94 -7.18 5.46
C PHE A 131 -12.22 -6.61 4.83
N LEU A 132 -12.95 -5.75 5.55
CA LEU A 132 -14.20 -5.13 5.07
C LEU A 132 -14.05 -4.22 3.83
N LYS A 133 -12.82 -3.83 3.50
CA LYS A 133 -12.51 -3.03 2.31
C LYS A 133 -11.75 -3.81 1.24
N CYS A 134 -11.39 -5.07 1.52
CA CYS A 134 -10.74 -5.92 0.55
C CYS A 134 -11.79 -6.48 -0.42
N GLU A 135 -11.45 -6.54 -1.69
CA GLU A 135 -12.28 -7.06 -2.76
C GLU A 135 -11.51 -8.17 -3.46
N PHE A 136 -12.12 -9.34 -3.63
CA PHE A 136 -11.47 -10.51 -4.19
C PHE A 136 -12.22 -11.01 -5.41
N TRP A 137 -11.51 -11.58 -6.37
CA TRP A 137 -12.08 -12.25 -7.54
C TRP A 137 -13.01 -11.33 -8.36
N LEU A 138 -12.54 -10.11 -8.62
CA LEU A 138 -13.22 -9.15 -9.48
C LEU A 138 -12.87 -9.41 -10.95
N ASP A 139 -13.87 -9.31 -11.82
CA ASP A 139 -13.69 -9.37 -13.29
C ASP A 139 -13.25 -8.02 -13.89
N SER A 140 -13.44 -6.93 -13.13
CA SER A 140 -12.99 -5.58 -13.51
C SER A 140 -12.72 -4.74 -12.26
N VAL A 141 -11.79 -3.79 -12.38
CA VAL A 141 -11.46 -2.84 -11.30
C VAL A 141 -11.65 -1.43 -11.83
N ALA A 142 -12.39 -0.60 -11.09
CA ALA A 142 -12.46 0.83 -11.35
C ALA A 142 -11.22 1.50 -10.74
N PHE A 143 -10.44 2.19 -11.58
CA PHE A 143 -9.32 3.03 -11.17
C PHE A 143 -9.77 4.49 -11.01
#